data_AF-A0A1B8DGX1-F1
#
_entry.id   AF-A0A1B8DGX1-F1
#
_cell.length_a   1.000
_cell.length_b   1.000
_cell.length_c   1.000
_cell.angle_alpha   90.00
_cell.angle_beta   90.00
_cell.angle_gamma   90.00
#
_symmetry.space_group_name_H-M   'P 1'
#
loop_
_entity.id
_entity.type
_entity.pdbx_description
1 polymer ?
#
loop_
_entity_poly.entity_id
_entity_poly.type
_entity_poly.pdbx_seq_one_letter_code
_entity_poly.pdbx_strand_id
1 'polypeptide(L)'
;MLFNSKFIAALLAIPGATSSNAADPIDPSNLSLYAYGRNISGLTVFYGDGLAYIGSTPLNGASVASNITFSTTDPASETATWNVTSTNAAFSTTPLLYIVPTDSAFTQVGFYGSSNNSSLPTGGVTTGFVLFGNYLSYIASDGTMQQQFWAQATDTIGTWKLMWNAGGEGGVTADGYTITPVSIKIRAPLVIDDSATK
;
A
#
# COMPACT_ATOMS: atom_id res chain seq x y z
N MET A 1 13.56 -53.90 -44.99
CA MET A 1 12.70 -52.98 -44.20
C MET A 1 13.08 -53.21 -42.74
N LEU A 2 14.06 -52.47 -42.18
CA LEU A 2 13.90 -51.21 -41.41
C LEU A 2 12.76 -51.34 -40.39
N PHE A 3 12.96 -51.26 -39.06
CA PHE A 3 13.58 -50.15 -38.32
C PHE A 3 14.30 -50.58 -37.03
N ASN A 4 15.33 -49.80 -36.69
CA ASN A 4 16.20 -49.89 -35.52
C ASN A 4 15.83 -48.73 -34.58
N SER A 5 15.35 -49.01 -33.36
CA SER A 5 14.88 -47.98 -32.43
C SER A 5 15.85 -47.85 -31.25
N LYS A 6 16.82 -46.93 -31.38
CA LYS A 6 17.63 -46.47 -30.24
C LYS A 6 16.90 -45.32 -29.55
N PHE A 7 16.42 -45.54 -28.33
CA PHE A 7 15.95 -44.47 -27.45
C PHE A 7 17.17 -43.69 -26.93
N ILE A 8 17.29 -42.41 -27.30
CA ILE A 8 18.22 -41.47 -26.66
C ILE A 8 17.41 -40.66 -25.65
N ALA A 9 17.67 -40.86 -24.36
CA ALA A 9 17.18 -39.98 -23.30
C ALA A 9 18.15 -38.79 -23.19
N ALA A 10 17.70 -37.60 -23.59
CA ALA A 10 18.44 -36.36 -23.34
C ALA A 10 18.01 -35.78 -21.99
N LEU A 11 18.88 -35.92 -20.98
CA LEU A 11 18.75 -35.29 -19.67
C LEU A 11 19.20 -33.83 -19.79
N LEU A 12 18.26 -32.89 -19.84
CA LEU A 12 18.53 -31.45 -19.77
C LEU A 12 18.80 -31.06 -18.31
N ALA A 13 20.08 -31.06 -17.93
CA ALA A 13 20.53 -30.39 -16.71
C ALA A 13 20.60 -28.88 -16.98
N ILE A 14 19.72 -28.10 -16.35
CA ILE A 14 19.81 -26.63 -16.30
C ILE A 14 20.43 -26.26 -14.95
N PRO A 15 21.75 -26.07 -14.83
CA PRO A 15 22.31 -25.40 -13.66
C PRO A 15 22.06 -23.89 -13.81
N GLY A 16 20.83 -23.47 -13.54
CA GLY A 16 20.47 -22.07 -13.40
C GLY A 16 20.81 -21.60 -11.99
N ALA A 17 22.09 -21.32 -11.72
CA ALA A 17 22.47 -20.56 -10.53
C ALA A 17 22.00 -19.11 -10.73
N THR A 18 20.78 -18.79 -10.31
CA THR A 18 20.34 -17.41 -10.21
C THR A 18 20.95 -16.84 -8.93
N SER A 19 22.02 -16.06 -9.06
CA SER A 19 22.36 -15.09 -8.03
C SER A 19 21.22 -14.07 -8.00
N SER A 20 20.29 -14.22 -7.07
CA SER A 20 19.34 -13.16 -6.76
C SER A 20 20.14 -11.97 -6.26
N ASN A 21 20.08 -10.83 -6.94
CA ASN A 21 20.43 -9.57 -6.31
C ASN A 21 19.56 -9.47 -5.06
N ALA A 22 20.18 -9.47 -3.88
CA ALA A 22 19.46 -9.27 -2.64
C ALA A 22 18.63 -7.99 -2.81
N ALA A 23 17.30 -8.11 -2.69
CA ALA A 23 16.47 -6.94 -2.52
C ALA A 23 17.04 -6.16 -1.33
N ASP A 24 17.28 -4.87 -1.53
CA ASP A 24 17.78 -3.98 -0.49
C ASP A 24 16.94 -4.18 0.78
N PRO A 25 17.54 -4.63 1.91
CA PRO A 25 16.80 -5.17 3.03
C PRO A 25 15.78 -4.16 3.53
N ILE A 26 14.52 -4.60 3.60
CA ILE A 26 13.43 -3.78 4.10
C ILE A 26 13.63 -3.66 5.62
N ASP A 27 13.71 -2.43 6.14
CA ASP A 27 13.58 -2.18 7.57
C ASP A 27 12.09 -2.06 7.91
N PRO A 28 11.47 -3.10 8.49
CA PRO A 28 10.03 -3.10 8.75
C PRO A 28 9.64 -2.19 9.91
N SER A 29 10.61 -1.58 10.61
CA SER A 29 10.36 -0.66 11.73
C SER A 29 10.25 0.82 11.32
N ASN A 30 10.69 1.16 10.10
CA ASN A 30 10.74 2.53 9.61
C ASN A 30 10.39 2.61 8.11
N LEU A 31 9.09 2.57 7.83
CA LEU A 31 8.56 2.56 6.47
C LEU A 31 7.79 3.85 6.16
N SER A 32 7.98 4.34 4.95
CA SER A 32 7.11 5.36 4.34
C SER A 32 6.37 4.75 3.16
N LEU A 33 5.07 5.04 3.07
CA LEU A 33 4.25 4.61 1.94
C LEU A 33 4.08 5.73 0.93
N TYR A 34 4.21 5.36 -0.35
CA TYR A 34 4.14 6.27 -1.50
C TYR A 34 3.11 5.76 -2.49
N ALA A 35 2.21 6.64 -2.92
CA ALA A 35 1.22 6.34 -3.93
C ALA A 35 1.75 6.65 -5.34
N TYR A 36 1.39 5.78 -6.29
CA TYR A 36 1.70 5.92 -7.71
C TYR A 36 0.44 5.65 -8.53
N GLY A 37 0.10 6.55 -9.45
CA GLY A 37 -1.05 6.41 -10.33
C GLY A 37 -1.13 7.57 -11.31
N ARG A 38 -2.28 7.73 -11.97
CA ARG A 38 -2.48 8.83 -12.92
C ARG A 38 -2.37 10.17 -12.18
N ASN A 39 -1.41 11.00 -12.59
CA ASN A 39 -1.08 12.30 -11.97
C ASN A 39 -0.57 12.21 -10.52
N ILE A 40 -0.16 11.03 -10.06
CA ILE A 40 0.39 10.79 -8.73
C ILE A 40 1.71 10.04 -8.91
N SER A 41 2.83 10.73 -8.68
CA SER A 41 4.18 10.21 -8.98
C SER A 41 5.02 10.08 -7.71
N GLY A 42 4.61 9.20 -6.79
CA GLY A 42 5.34 8.93 -5.56
C GLY A 42 5.03 9.93 -4.44
N LEU A 43 3.77 10.33 -4.31
CA LEU A 43 3.32 11.18 -3.20
C LEU A 43 3.17 10.35 -1.92
N THR A 44 3.53 10.94 -0.79
CA THR A 44 3.49 10.28 0.52
C THR A 44 2.07 10.05 1.02
N VAL A 45 1.87 8.95 1.76
CA VAL A 45 0.67 8.74 2.56
C VAL A 45 0.83 9.42 3.92
N PHE A 46 -0.16 10.21 4.33
CA PHE A 46 -0.17 10.93 5.60
C PHE A 46 -1.50 10.76 6.35
N TYR A 47 -1.48 11.09 7.64
CA TYR A 47 -2.64 11.01 8.52
C TYR A 47 -3.42 12.34 8.53
N GLY A 48 -4.75 12.27 8.45
CA GLY A 48 -5.64 13.38 8.73
C GLY A 48 -6.89 12.89 9.48
N ASP A 49 -7.12 13.37 10.71
CA ASP A 49 -8.33 13.08 11.51
C ASP A 49 -8.77 11.59 11.55
N GLY A 50 -7.81 10.66 11.60
CA GLY A 50 -8.06 9.21 11.67
C GLY A 50 -8.12 8.51 10.32
N LEU A 51 -7.95 9.24 9.22
CA LEU A 51 -8.04 8.73 7.86
C LEU A 51 -6.73 8.95 7.08
N ALA A 52 -6.51 8.12 6.06
CA ALA A 52 -5.33 8.18 5.22
C ALA A 52 -5.53 9.07 3.99
N TYR A 53 -4.55 9.93 3.74
CA TYR A 53 -4.50 10.84 2.61
C TYR A 53 -3.19 10.68 1.85
N ILE A 54 -3.19 11.08 0.58
CA ILE A 54 -2.03 11.10 -0.31
C ILE A 54 -1.69 12.56 -0.62
N GLY A 55 -0.43 12.94 -0.46
CA GLY A 55 0.05 14.29 -0.75
C GLY A 55 0.94 14.84 0.36
N SER A 56 1.12 16.15 0.34
CA SER A 56 1.92 16.91 1.32
C SER A 56 1.17 18.10 1.91
N THR A 57 -0.02 18.41 1.39
CA THR A 57 -0.84 19.53 1.85
C THR A 57 -1.99 18.98 2.69
N PRO A 58 -2.14 19.40 3.96
CA PRO A 58 -3.29 18.98 4.75
C PRO A 58 -4.59 19.59 4.19
N LEU A 59 -5.71 18.89 4.39
CA LEU A 59 -7.03 19.40 4.00
C LEU A 59 -7.38 20.68 4.76
N ASN A 60 -8.11 21.57 4.09
CA ASN A 60 -8.74 22.70 4.75
C ASN A 60 -9.79 22.21 5.77
N GLY A 61 -9.59 22.53 7.05
CA GLY A 61 -10.48 22.10 8.14
C GLY A 61 -10.08 20.81 8.86
N ALA A 62 -8.96 20.17 8.49
CA ALA A 62 -8.44 19.05 9.28
C ALA A 62 -8.02 19.52 10.68
N SER A 63 -8.50 18.86 11.73
CA SER A 63 -8.14 19.23 13.11
C SER A 63 -6.73 18.77 13.45
N VAL A 64 -6.35 17.59 12.96
CA VAL A 64 -5.04 16.99 13.12
C VAL A 64 -4.59 16.41 11.80
N ALA A 65 -3.48 16.93 11.26
CA ALA A 65 -2.80 16.35 10.12
C ALA A 65 -1.32 16.12 10.47
N SER A 66 -0.78 14.96 10.07
CA SER A 66 0.59 14.62 10.41
C SER A 66 1.23 13.66 9.41
N ASN A 67 2.52 13.85 9.20
CA ASN A 67 3.34 12.83 8.57
C ASN A 67 3.50 11.65 9.51
N ILE A 68 3.50 10.46 8.93
CA ILE A 68 3.51 9.19 9.66
C ILE A 68 4.61 8.28 9.17
N THR A 69 5.11 7.46 10.09
CA THR A 69 6.01 6.35 9.82
C THR A 69 5.29 5.05 10.14
N PHE A 70 5.34 4.11 9.21
CA PHE A 70 4.75 2.78 9.36
C PHE A 70 5.76 1.80 9.96
N SER A 71 5.26 0.87 10.76
CA SER A 71 6.04 -0.26 11.26
C SER A 71 5.23 -1.55 11.36
N THR A 72 5.87 -2.67 11.09
CA THR A 72 5.29 -4.01 11.19
C THR A 72 6.33 -4.98 11.75
N THR A 73 5.89 -6.05 12.41
CA THR A 73 6.80 -7.09 12.91
C THR A 73 7.36 -7.96 11.80
N ASP A 74 6.56 -8.20 10.77
CA ASP A 74 6.92 -8.98 9.59
C ASP A 74 6.11 -8.48 8.39
N PRO A 75 6.76 -7.86 7.38
CA PRO A 75 6.07 -7.35 6.21
C PRO A 75 5.52 -8.45 5.30
N ALA A 76 5.90 -9.72 5.46
CA ALA A 76 5.38 -10.83 4.68
C ALA A 76 4.24 -11.59 5.38
N SER A 77 3.92 -11.26 6.65
CA SER A 77 2.93 -11.98 7.44
C SER A 77 1.54 -11.35 7.33
N GLU A 78 0.55 -12.18 6.96
CA GLU A 78 -0.86 -11.80 6.93
C GLU A 78 -1.43 -11.51 8.34
N THR A 79 -0.77 -11.98 9.39
CA THR A 79 -1.21 -11.76 10.78
C THR A 79 -0.58 -10.54 11.43
N ALA A 80 0.47 -9.98 10.82
CA ALA A 80 1.13 -8.80 11.34
C ALA A 80 0.26 -7.56 11.15
N THR A 81 0.26 -6.70 12.17
CA THR A 81 -0.42 -5.41 12.12
C THR A 81 0.53 -4.31 11.66
N TRP A 82 0.02 -3.36 10.89
CA TRP A 82 0.78 -2.19 10.46
C TRP A 82 0.47 -1.01 11.39
N ASN A 83 1.42 -0.71 12.25
CA ASN A 83 1.37 0.38 13.21
C ASN A 83 1.80 1.69 12.55
N VAL A 84 1.30 2.82 13.04
CA VAL A 84 1.81 4.13 12.64
C VAL A 84 2.19 5.00 13.83
N THR A 85 3.29 5.72 13.67
CA THR A 85 3.72 6.76 14.60
C THR A 85 3.71 8.11 13.90
N SER A 86 3.43 9.18 14.64
CA SER A 86 3.43 10.54 14.11
C SER A 86 4.77 11.20 14.40
N THR A 87 5.34 11.88 13.42
CA THR A 87 6.56 12.68 13.62
C THR A 87 6.32 13.89 14.53
N ASN A 88 5.07 14.36 14.65
CA ASN A 88 4.70 15.54 15.43
C ASN A 88 3.97 15.19 16.75
N ALA A 89 4.11 13.94 17.24
CA ALA A 89 3.45 13.43 18.45
C ALA A 89 1.91 13.60 18.44
N ALA A 90 1.29 13.54 17.26
CA ALA A 90 -0.15 13.72 17.10
C ALA A 90 -1.00 12.60 17.72
N PHE A 91 -0.38 11.49 18.13
CA PHE A 91 -1.09 10.31 18.61
C PHE A 91 -0.79 10.05 20.10
N SER A 92 -1.85 9.85 20.89
CA SER A 92 -1.75 9.39 22.28
C SER A 92 -1.62 7.87 22.40
N THR A 93 -1.82 7.14 21.30
CA THR A 93 -1.60 5.69 21.14
C THR A 93 -0.88 5.42 19.83
N THR A 94 -0.55 4.16 19.55
CA THR A 94 -0.06 3.71 18.25
C THR A 94 -1.22 3.15 17.42
N PRO A 95 -1.84 3.93 16.50
CA PRO A 95 -2.93 3.41 15.71
C PRO A 95 -2.47 2.42 14.64
N LEU A 96 -3.40 1.56 14.23
CA LEU A 96 -3.21 0.51 13.23
C LEU A 96 -3.85 0.90 11.90
N LEU A 97 -3.18 0.62 10.79
CA LEU A 97 -3.78 0.71 9.46
C LEU A 97 -5.00 -0.23 9.37
N TYR A 98 -6.10 0.26 8.79
CA TYR A 98 -7.24 -0.59 8.47
C TYR A 98 -7.82 -0.28 7.08
N ILE A 99 -8.45 -1.30 6.51
CA ILE A 99 -9.33 -1.22 5.34
C ILE A 99 -10.67 -1.87 5.67
N VAL A 100 -11.69 -1.65 4.85
CA VAL A 100 -12.96 -2.38 4.89
C VAL A 100 -13.07 -3.21 3.60
N PRO A 101 -12.61 -4.48 3.60
CA PRO A 101 -12.60 -5.32 2.40
C PRO A 101 -13.92 -6.08 2.21
N THR A 102 -15.02 -5.56 2.75
CA THR A 102 -16.35 -6.14 2.54
C THR A 102 -16.78 -5.88 1.10
N ASP A 103 -17.27 -6.91 0.40
CA ASP A 103 -17.65 -6.82 -1.01
C ASP A 103 -18.45 -5.55 -1.32
N SER A 104 -18.10 -4.88 -2.42
CA SER A 104 -18.71 -3.61 -2.87
C SER A 104 -18.41 -2.37 -2.00
N ALA A 105 -17.68 -2.50 -0.90
CA ALA A 105 -17.29 -1.34 -0.10
C ALA A 105 -16.31 -0.44 -0.86
N PHE A 106 -16.61 0.86 -0.87
CA PHE A 106 -15.70 1.91 -1.31
C PHE A 106 -15.48 2.87 -0.15
N THR A 107 -14.45 2.61 0.65
CA THR A 107 -14.23 3.30 1.93
C THR A 107 -12.82 3.85 2.00
N GLN A 108 -12.66 5.00 2.67
CA GLN A 108 -11.34 5.55 2.91
C GLN A 108 -10.55 4.63 3.83
N VAL A 109 -9.28 4.40 3.49
CA VAL A 109 -8.31 3.71 4.34
C VAL A 109 -8.10 4.56 5.59
N GLY A 110 -8.02 3.92 6.75
CA GLY A 110 -7.95 4.66 8.01
C GLY A 110 -6.97 4.10 9.02
N PHE A 111 -6.93 4.77 10.16
CA PHE A 111 -6.05 4.46 11.27
C PHE A 111 -6.89 4.24 12.53
N TYR A 112 -6.92 2.99 12.97
CA TYR A 112 -7.64 2.55 14.14
C TYR A 112 -6.74 2.70 15.38
N GLY A 113 -7.00 3.74 16.17
CA GLY A 113 -6.42 3.90 17.50
C GLY A 113 -7.40 3.40 18.56
N SER A 114 -6.92 2.56 19.48
CA SER A 114 -7.73 2.12 20.62
C SER A 114 -7.99 3.24 21.65
N SER A 115 -7.34 4.40 21.54
CA SER A 115 -7.70 5.60 22.31
C SER A 115 -8.71 6.46 21.54
N ASN A 116 -9.69 6.98 22.28
CA ASN A 116 -10.78 7.88 21.85
C ASN A 116 -12.05 7.21 21.31
N ASN A 117 -12.53 6.14 21.95
CA ASN A 117 -13.90 5.64 21.73
C ASN A 117 -14.22 5.32 20.25
N SER A 118 -13.17 5.11 19.45
CA SER A 118 -13.26 4.81 18.02
C SER A 118 -13.32 3.30 17.92
N SER A 119 -14.48 2.77 17.54
CA SER A 119 -14.60 1.36 17.18
C SER A 119 -14.13 1.19 15.74
N LEU A 120 -13.45 0.08 15.46
CA LEU A 120 -13.16 -0.32 14.09
C LEU A 120 -14.50 -0.36 13.31
N PRO A 121 -14.58 0.26 12.11
CA PRO A 121 -15.82 0.25 11.33
C PRO A 121 -16.30 -1.18 11.06
N THR A 122 -17.61 -1.37 10.89
CA THR A 122 -18.18 -2.68 10.54
C THR A 122 -17.51 -3.22 9.28
N GLY A 123 -16.99 -4.45 9.36
CA GLY A 123 -16.25 -5.09 8.28
C GLY A 123 -14.81 -4.60 8.12
N GLY A 124 -14.33 -3.72 8.98
CA GLY A 124 -12.94 -3.28 8.99
C GLY A 124 -11.98 -4.37 9.48
N VAL A 125 -10.76 -4.38 8.94
CA VAL A 125 -9.69 -5.30 9.33
C VAL A 125 -8.37 -4.55 9.48
N THR A 126 -7.55 -4.95 10.46
CA THR A 126 -6.21 -4.37 10.74
C THR A 126 -5.05 -5.31 10.39
N THR A 127 -5.36 -6.48 9.84
CA THR A 127 -4.43 -7.54 9.45
C THR A 127 -4.72 -7.96 8.01
N GLY A 128 -3.85 -8.79 7.42
CA GLY A 128 -3.90 -9.24 6.03
C GLY A 128 -3.01 -8.42 5.10
N PHE A 129 -2.38 -7.35 5.61
CA PHE A 129 -1.48 -6.50 4.83
C PHE A 129 -0.09 -7.12 4.71
N VAL A 130 0.37 -7.32 3.48
CA VAL A 130 1.70 -7.86 3.17
C VAL A 130 2.41 -7.01 2.12
N LEU A 131 3.74 -7.07 2.11
CA LEU A 131 4.55 -6.55 1.03
C LEU A 131 4.82 -7.65 0.00
N PHE A 132 4.26 -7.47 -1.21
CA PHE A 132 4.65 -8.25 -2.37
C PHE A 132 5.73 -7.49 -3.15
N GLY A 133 7.00 -7.85 -2.92
CA GLY A 133 8.13 -7.03 -3.33
C GLY A 133 8.11 -5.69 -2.60
N ASN A 134 7.94 -4.59 -3.34
CA ASN A 134 7.85 -3.24 -2.75
C ASN A 134 6.41 -2.72 -2.64
N TYR A 135 5.41 -3.53 -2.99
CA TYR A 135 4.01 -3.11 -3.06
C TYR A 135 3.26 -3.55 -1.80
N LEU A 136 2.51 -2.63 -1.21
CA LEU A 136 1.53 -2.98 -0.18
C LEU A 136 0.35 -3.69 -0.86
N SER A 137 0.05 -4.89 -0.38
CA SER A 137 -1.04 -5.74 -0.82
C SER A 137 -1.87 -6.19 0.38
N TYR A 138 -3.08 -6.66 0.12
CA TYR A 138 -3.94 -7.30 1.11
C TYR A 138 -4.22 -8.74 0.68
N ILE A 139 -4.11 -9.71 1.59
CA ILE A 139 -4.54 -11.09 1.36
C ILE A 139 -5.94 -11.24 1.95
N ALA A 140 -6.92 -11.48 1.07
CA ALA A 140 -8.30 -11.74 1.47
C ALA A 140 -8.45 -13.12 2.14
N SER A 141 -9.57 -13.35 2.82
CA SER A 141 -9.82 -14.60 3.55
C SER A 141 -9.87 -15.85 2.67
N ASP A 142 -10.06 -15.69 1.37
CA ASP A 142 -10.00 -16.77 0.37
C ASP A 142 -8.57 -17.04 -0.16
N GLY A 143 -7.58 -16.29 0.34
CA GLY A 143 -6.18 -16.36 -0.09
C GLY A 143 -5.85 -15.49 -1.30
N THR A 144 -6.82 -14.75 -1.86
CA THR A 144 -6.59 -13.89 -3.02
C THR A 144 -5.79 -12.65 -2.61
N MET A 145 -4.70 -12.37 -3.33
CA MET A 145 -3.94 -11.13 -3.17
C MET A 145 -4.61 -9.98 -3.93
N GLN A 146 -4.87 -8.88 -3.24
CA GLN A 146 -5.58 -7.70 -3.74
C GLN A 146 -4.72 -6.44 -3.56
N GLN A 147 -4.77 -5.55 -4.55
CA GLN A 147 -4.14 -4.22 -4.54
C GLN A 147 -5.17 -3.16 -4.93
N GLN A 148 -6.35 -3.21 -4.30
CA GLN A 148 -7.49 -2.38 -4.66
C GLN A 148 -7.42 -0.98 -4.02
N PHE A 149 -6.25 -0.35 -4.06
CA PHE A 149 -6.07 1.02 -3.59
C PHE A 149 -6.42 2.03 -4.68
N TRP A 150 -7.13 3.08 -4.30
CA TRP A 150 -7.58 4.15 -5.18
C TRP A 150 -7.31 5.50 -4.55
N ALA A 151 -7.13 6.53 -5.37
CA ALA A 151 -7.05 7.91 -4.96
C ALA A 151 -8.31 8.65 -5.39
N GLN A 152 -9.02 9.25 -4.44
CA GLN A 152 -10.14 10.15 -4.70
C GLN A 152 -9.69 11.60 -4.51
N ALA A 153 -9.90 12.45 -5.51
CA ALA A 153 -9.55 13.86 -5.41
C ALA A 153 -10.30 14.55 -4.26
N THR A 154 -9.75 15.65 -3.78
CA THR A 154 -10.36 16.51 -2.76
C THR A 154 -10.44 17.94 -3.27
N ASP A 155 -11.03 18.85 -2.49
CA ASP A 155 -11.00 20.28 -2.76
C ASP A 155 -9.60 20.90 -2.63
N THR A 156 -8.64 20.19 -2.02
CA THR A 156 -7.26 20.64 -1.87
C THR A 156 -6.40 20.08 -3.00
N ILE A 157 -5.90 20.97 -3.85
CA ILE A 157 -5.01 20.60 -4.97
C ILE A 157 -3.81 19.83 -4.45
N GLY A 158 -3.45 18.74 -5.13
CA GLY A 158 -2.32 17.91 -4.71
C GLY A 158 -2.60 17.02 -3.50
N THR A 159 -3.87 16.90 -3.09
CA THR A 159 -4.30 16.05 -1.97
C THR A 159 -5.44 15.14 -2.39
N TRP A 160 -5.28 13.85 -2.10
CA TRP A 160 -6.26 12.81 -2.39
C TRP A 160 -6.57 12.02 -1.13
N LYS A 161 -7.79 11.51 -1.01
CA LYS A 161 -8.11 10.45 -0.06
C LYS A 161 -7.52 9.14 -0.57
N LEU A 162 -6.88 8.36 0.31
CA LEU A 162 -6.51 6.98 0.01
C LEU A 162 -7.72 6.09 0.27
N MET A 163 -8.25 5.47 -0.77
CA MET A 163 -9.47 4.67 -0.74
C MET A 163 -9.14 3.18 -0.95
N TRP A 164 -9.94 2.31 -0.34
CA TRP A 164 -10.01 0.89 -0.64
C TRP A 164 -11.30 0.59 -1.40
N ASN A 165 -11.19 -0.06 -2.57
CA ASN A 165 -12.33 -0.47 -3.39
C ASN A 165 -12.47 -1.99 -3.41
N ALA A 166 -13.19 -2.56 -2.45
CA ALA A 166 -13.39 -4.00 -2.35
C ALA A 166 -14.07 -4.61 -3.58
N GLY A 167 -14.87 -3.82 -4.32
CA GLY A 167 -15.52 -4.24 -5.56
C GLY A 167 -14.57 -4.44 -6.75
N GLY A 168 -13.32 -4.00 -6.66
CA GLY A 168 -12.27 -4.27 -7.65
C GLY A 168 -12.38 -3.58 -9.01
N GLU A 169 -13.57 -3.11 -9.37
CA GLU A 169 -13.84 -2.47 -10.65
C GLU A 169 -14.62 -1.17 -10.48
N GLY A 170 -14.47 -0.30 -11.47
CA GLY A 170 -15.47 0.74 -11.76
C GLY A 170 -15.27 2.10 -11.09
N GLY A 171 -15.78 3.10 -11.80
CA GLY A 171 -15.92 4.49 -11.36
C GLY A 171 -14.80 5.40 -11.84
N VAL A 172 -15.17 6.49 -12.53
CA VAL A 172 -14.28 7.65 -12.74
C VAL A 172 -14.55 8.74 -11.71
N THR A 173 -15.69 8.69 -11.02
CA THR A 173 -16.10 9.66 -10.03
C THR A 173 -16.78 9.02 -8.82
N ALA A 174 -16.53 9.58 -7.63
CA ALA A 174 -17.23 9.30 -6.39
C ALA A 174 -17.41 10.62 -5.62
N ASP A 175 -18.61 10.87 -5.09
CA ASP A 175 -18.97 12.14 -4.42
C ASP A 175 -18.67 13.40 -5.26
N GLY A 176 -18.75 13.30 -6.58
CA GLY A 176 -18.40 14.40 -7.51
C GLY A 176 -16.89 14.58 -7.78
N TYR A 177 -16.02 13.78 -7.14
CA TYR A 177 -14.57 13.84 -7.32
C TYR A 177 -14.07 12.72 -8.21
N THR A 178 -13.03 13.02 -9.00
CA THR A 178 -12.33 12.00 -9.80
C THR A 178 -11.69 10.94 -8.91
N ILE A 179 -11.85 9.67 -9.28
CA ILE A 179 -11.14 8.54 -8.68
C ILE A 179 -10.19 7.90 -9.70
N THR A 180 -9.02 7.44 -9.24
CA THR A 180 -8.03 6.72 -10.06
C THR A 180 -7.43 5.57 -9.26
N PRO A 181 -7.16 4.41 -9.87
CA PRO A 181 -6.40 3.36 -9.20
C PRO A 181 -4.99 3.87 -8.89
N VAL A 182 -4.45 3.43 -7.75
CA VAL A 182 -3.08 3.72 -7.34
C VAL A 182 -2.40 2.46 -6.80
N SER A 183 -1.10 2.35 -7.00
CA SER A 183 -0.26 1.38 -6.31
C SER A 183 0.41 2.06 -5.12
N ILE A 184 0.44 1.37 -3.99
CA ILE A 184 1.13 1.83 -2.78
C ILE A 184 2.45 1.09 -2.64
N LYS A 185 3.55 1.83 -2.52
CA LYS A 185 4.90 1.28 -2.46
C LYS A 185 5.69 1.79 -1.27
N ILE A 186 6.67 1.01 -0.81
CA ILE A 186 7.64 1.41 0.22
C ILE A 186 8.90 2.12 -0.33
N ARG A 187 8.90 2.47 -1.62
CA ARG A 187 10.03 3.14 -2.28
C ARG A 187 9.59 4.51 -2.79
N ALA A 188 10.36 5.52 -2.39
CA ALA A 188 10.24 6.88 -2.89
C ALA A 188 10.52 6.93 -4.41
N PRO A 189 10.00 7.94 -5.12
CA PRO A 189 10.33 8.13 -6.51
C PRO A 189 11.83 8.38 -6.67
N LEU A 190 12.41 7.86 -7.75
CA LEU A 190 13.82 8.12 -8.08
C LEU A 190 13.99 9.61 -8.37
N VAL A 191 14.84 10.28 -7.60
CA VAL A 191 15.30 11.62 -7.93
C VAL A 191 16.48 11.44 -8.88
N ILE A 192 16.33 11.89 -10.13
CA ILE A 192 17.47 12.01 -11.04
C ILE A 192 18.21 13.28 -10.60
N ASP A 193 19.39 13.09 -10.00
CA ASP A 193 20.30 14.19 -9.75
C ASP A 193 21.01 14.58 -11.06
N ASP A 194 20.55 15.66 -11.70
CA ASP A 194 21.19 16.23 -12.92
C ASP A 194 22.53 16.94 -12.60
N SER A 195 23.01 16.87 -11.36
CA SER A 195 24.33 17.39 -10.99
C SER A 195 25.49 16.61 -11.60
N ALA A 196 25.25 15.42 -12.16
CA ALA A 196 26.29 14.58 -12.76
C ALA A 196 26.56 14.86 -14.26
N THR A 197 25.87 15.83 -14.86
CA THR A 197 25.93 16.13 -16.31
C THR A 197 26.61 17.45 -16.66
N LYS A 198 27.40 18.03 -15.74
CA LYS A 198 28.22 19.24 -16.00
C LYS A 198 29.71 18.95 -16.10
#